data_AF-A0A9D1MV30-F1
#
_entry.id   AF-A0A9D1MV30-F1
#
_cell.length_a   1.000
_cell.length_b   1.000
_cell.length_c   1.000
_cell.angle_alpha   90.00
_cell.angle_beta   90.00
_cell.angle_gamma   90.00
#
_symmetry.space_group_name_H-M   'P 1'
#
loop_
_entity.id
_entity.type
_entity.pdbx_description
1 polymer ?
#
loop_
_entity_poly.entity_id
_entity_poly.type
_entity_poly.pdbx_seq_one_letter_code
_entity_poly.pdbx_strand_id
1 'polypeptide(L)' 'MTVRDYIENVIQPKLQGDGGWIEYSGENSDELTVVFRGECSKCLILHRCVAWIESQILNDLGQQVHIRAVRKRPYFQDV' A
#
# COMPACT_ATOMS: atom_id res chain seq x y z
N MET A 1 3.02 -4.66 -17.29
CA MET A 1 2.21 -4.65 -16.06
C MET A 1 2.27 -3.24 -15.51
N THR A 2 1.13 -2.65 -15.15
CA THR A 2 1.12 -1.29 -14.57
C THR A 2 1.40 -1.36 -13.07
N VAL A 3 1.79 -0.23 -12.45
CA VAL A 3 1.96 -0.15 -10.99
C VAL A 3 0.64 -0.48 -10.29
N ARG A 4 -0.49 -0.01 -10.82
CA ARG A 4 -1.83 -0.37 -10.34
C ARG A 4 -2.06 -1.88 -10.34
N ASP A 5 -1.85 -2.54 -11.49
CA ASP A 5 -2.01 -4.00 -11.60
C ASP A 5 -1.11 -4.74 -10.61
N TYR A 6 0.11 -4.25 -10.39
CA TYR A 6 1.04 -4.85 -9.44
C TYR A 6 0.58 -4.69 -7.99
N ILE A 7 0.05 -3.52 -7.61
CA ILE A 7 -0.52 -3.31 -6.28
C ILE A 7 -1.71 -4.26 -6.06
N GLU A 8 -2.67 -4.31 -7.00
CA GLU A 8 -3.90 -5.08 -6.86
C GLU A 8 -3.67 -6.60 -6.92
N ASN A 9 -2.75 -7.08 -7.76
CA ASN A 9 -2.59 -8.52 -8.01
C ASN A 9 -1.35 -9.15 -7.36
N VAL A 10 -0.36 -8.37 -6.93
CA VAL A 10 0.87 -8.90 -6.31
C VAL A 10 1.01 -8.46 -4.86
N ILE A 11 0.90 -7.17 -4.58
CA ILE A 11 1.15 -6.64 -3.22
C ILE A 11 -0.05 -6.88 -2.31
N GLN A 12 -1.27 -6.61 -2.77
CA GLN A 12 -2.47 -6.77 -1.98
C GLN A 12 -2.66 -8.22 -1.47
N PRO A 13 -2.50 -9.28 -2.29
CA PRO A 13 -2.61 -10.66 -1.80
C PRO A 13 -1.54 -11.02 -0.76
N LYS A 14 -0.30 -10.54 -0.93
CA LYS A 14 0.79 -10.75 0.05
C LYS A 14 0.41 -10.14 1.40
N LEU A 15 -0.10 -8.91 1.40
CA LEU A 15 -0.52 -8.22 2.63
C LEU A 15 -1.80 -8.80 3.24
N GLN A 16 -2.72 -9.33 2.44
CA GLN A 16 -3.89 -10.06 2.94
C GLN A 16 -3.52 -11.32 3.71
N GLY A 17 -2.44 -12.01 3.31
CA GLY A 17 -1.86 -13.12 4.07
C GLY A 17 -1.45 -12.72 5.50
N ASP A 18 -1.03 -11.46 5.67
CA ASP A 18 -0.66 -10.87 6.97
C ASP A 18 -1.85 -10.23 7.71
N GLY A 19 -3.09 -10.43 7.23
CA GLY A 19 -4.31 -9.82 7.78
C GLY A 19 -4.50 -8.35 7.40
N GLY A 20 -3.73 -7.88 6.43
CA GLY A 20 -3.74 -6.51 5.94
C GLY A 20 -4.66 -6.27 4.75
N TRP A 21 -5.01 -5.00 4.51
CA TRP A 21 -5.75 -4.61 3.31
C TRP A 21 -5.23 -3.29 2.77
N ILE A 22 -4.91 -3.27 1.48
CA ILE A 22 -4.46 -2.07 0.76
C ILE A 22 -5.24 -1.88 -0.53
N GLU A 23 -5.38 -0.63 -0.96
CA GLU A 23 -6.04 -0.27 -2.22
C GLU A 23 -5.23 0.80 -2.95
N TYR A 24 -5.16 0.68 -4.27
CA TYR A 24 -4.66 1.74 -5.13
C TYR A 24 -5.66 2.92 -5.15
N SER A 25 -5.17 4.16 -4.99
CA SER A 25 -6.02 5.36 -5.04
C SER A 25 -5.66 6.34 -6.15
N GLY A 26 -4.42 6.31 -6.66
CA GLY A 26 -3.97 7.20 -7.73
C GLY A 26 -2.46 7.33 -7.75
N GLU A 27 -1.94 7.82 -8.87
CA GLU A 27 -0.53 8.12 -9.08
C GLU A 27 -0.39 9.53 -9.68
N ASN A 28 0.59 10.30 -9.20
CA ASN A 28 0.94 11.62 -9.73
C ASN A 28 2.44 11.68 -9.94
N SER A 29 2.88 11.70 -11.21
CA SER A 29 4.29 11.78 -11.62
C SER A 29 5.19 10.72 -10.96
N ASP A 30 5.67 10.99 -9.74
CA ASP A 30 6.55 10.12 -8.94
C ASP A 30 5.93 9.67 -7.60
N GLU A 31 4.71 10.12 -7.27
CA GLU A 31 4.01 9.79 -6.02
C GLU A 31 2.84 8.82 -6.25
N LEU A 32 2.89 7.65 -5.63
CA LEU A 32 1.85 6.63 -5.63
C LEU A 32 1.02 6.71 -4.33
N THR A 33 -0.26 7.04 -4.44
CA THR A 33 -1.16 7.06 -3.29
C THR A 33 -1.83 5.70 -3.11
N VAL A 34 -1.62 5.10 -1.94
CA VAL A 34 -2.27 3.84 -1.52
C VAL A 34 -3.02 4.03 -0.22
N VAL A 35 -4.18 3.37 -0.10
CA VAL A 35 -5.04 3.43 1.07
C VAL A 35 -4.89 2.14 1.88
N PHE A 36 -4.44 2.27 3.12
CA PHE A 36 -4.36 1.17 4.07
C PHE A 36 -5.63 1.11 4.94
N ARG A 37 -6.24 -0.07 5.02
CA ARG A 37 -7.49 -0.31 5.76
C ARG A 37 -7.32 -1.38 6.84
N GLY A 38 -8.37 -1.57 7.64
CA GLY A 38 -8.41 -2.60 8.68
C GLY A 38 -7.26 -2.44 9.67
N GLU A 39 -6.59 -3.54 9.98
CA GLU A 39 -5.45 -3.55 10.90
C GLU A 39 -4.21 -2.83 10.35
N CYS A 40 -4.01 -2.82 9.02
CA CYS A 40 -2.93 -2.03 8.41
C CYS A 40 -3.06 -0.53 8.70
N SER A 41 -4.29 -0.01 8.78
CA SER A 41 -4.52 1.42 9.08
C SER A 41 -4.01 1.83 10.48
N LYS A 42 -3.94 0.87 11.41
CA LYS A 42 -3.51 1.05 12.80
C LYS A 42 -2.05 0.65 13.04
N CYS A 43 -1.41 0.02 12.06
CA CYS A 43 -0.05 -0.50 12.20
C CYS A 43 0.95 0.62 12.56
N LEU A 44 1.67 0.44 13.67
CA LEU A 44 2.69 1.38 14.15
C LEU A 44 3.92 1.41 13.22
N ILE A 45 4.21 0.29 12.57
CA ILE A 45 5.34 0.12 11.66
C ILE A 45 4.95 0.24 10.18
N LEU A 46 3.87 0.97 9.87
CA LEU A 46 3.41 1.16 8.49
C LEU A 46 4.51 1.65 7.54
N HIS A 47 5.40 2.53 8.03
CA HIS A 47 6.53 3.04 7.26
C HIS A 47 7.45 1.92 6.72
N ARG A 48 7.59 0.80 7.43
CA ARG A 48 8.37 -0.35 6.96
C ARG A 48 7.66 -1.09 5.83
N CYS A 49 6.35 -1.22 5.94
CA CYS A 49 5.52 -1.82 4.89
C CYS A 49 5.59 -0.97 3.62
N VAL A 50 5.45 0.36 3.76
CA VAL A 50 5.59 1.33 2.67
C VAL A 50 6.95 1.20 1.97
N ALA A 51 8.05 1.24 2.72
CA ALA A 51 9.40 1.11 2.18
C ALA A 51 9.63 -0.24 1.49
N TRP A 52 9.05 -1.32 2.03
CA TRP A 52 9.10 -2.63 1.39
C TRP A 52 8.34 -2.64 0.05
N ILE A 53 7.16 -2.04 -0.03
CA ILE A 53 6.39 -1.94 -1.29
C ILE A 53 7.16 -1.11 -2.33
N GLU A 54 7.74 0.04 -1.93
CA GLU A 54 8.59 0.85 -2.82
C GLU A 54 9.76 0.04 -3.38
N SER A 55 10.43 -0.75 -2.52
CA SER A 55 11.52 -1.63 -2.94
C SER A 55 11.05 -2.76 -3.87
N GLN A 56 9.89 -3.36 -3.60
CA GLN A 56 9.31 -4.40 -4.48
C GLN A 56 8.99 -3.84 -5.87
N ILE A 57 8.38 -2.66 -5.96
CA ILE A 57 8.10 -1.99 -7.23
C ILE A 57 9.39 -1.68 -7.98
N LEU A 58 10.41 -1.17 -7.29
CA LEU A 58 11.71 -0.89 -7.92
C LEU A 58 12.38 -2.16 -8.44
N ASN A 59 12.37 -3.25 -7.67
CA ASN A 59 13.03 -4.50 -8.05
C ASN A 59 12.29 -5.25 -9.17
N ASP A 60 10.96 -5.29 -9.14
CA ASP A 60 10.17 -6.10 -10.07
C ASP A 60 9.78 -5.32 -11.34
N LEU A 61 9.53 -4.02 -11.21
CA LEU A 61 9.11 -3.16 -12.33
C LEU A 61 10.20 -2.20 -12.82
N GLY A 62 11.28 -2.00 -12.06
CA GLY A 62 12.33 -1.04 -12.41
C GLY A 62 11.89 0.42 -12.28
N GLN A 63 10.76 0.67 -11.62
CA GLN A 63 10.18 2.01 -11.47
C GLN A 63 10.44 2.54 -10.06
N GLN A 64 11.00 3.74 -9.98
CA GLN A 64 11.15 4.44 -8.70
C GLN A 64 9.84 5.19 -8.43
N VAL A 65 9.21 4.87 -7.30
CA VAL A 65 7.98 5.53 -6.85
C VAL A 65 8.13 5.92 -5.39
N HIS A 66 7.50 7.02 -5.01
CA HIS A 66 7.32 7.40 -3.61
C HIS A 66 5.90 7.10 -3.16
N ILE A 67 5.73 6.30 -2.12
CA ILE A 67 4.40 5.88 -1.68
C ILE A 67 3.86 6.83 -0.62
N ARG A 68 2.77 7.50 -0.97
CA ARG A 68 1.93 8.25 -0.03
C ARG A 68 0.88 7.33 0.59
N ALA A 69 1.13 6.95 1.84
CA ALA A 69 0.24 6.08 2.59
C ALA A 69 -0.92 6.86 3.25
N VAL A 70 -2.15 6.57 2.82
CA VAL A 70 -3.38 7.09 3.45
C VAL A 70 -3.94 6.02 4.38
N ARG A 71 -4.07 6.33 5.67
CA ARG A 71 -4.68 5.43 6.65
C ARG A 71 -6.18 5.69 6.72
N LYS A 72 -7.00 4.68 6.41
CA LYS A 72 -8.46 4.76 6.57
C LYS A 72 -8.91 3.77 7.66
N ARG A 73 -9.11 4.31 8.87
CA ARG A 73 -9.60 3.53 10.01
C ARG A 73 -11.05 3.13 9.79
N PRO A 74 -11.47 1.92 10.19
CA PRO A 74 -12.87 1.53 10.15
C PRO A 74 -13.69 2.44 11.09
N TYR A 75 -14.78 3.01 10.56
CA TYR A 75 -15.64 4.00 11.22
C TYR A 75 -16.29 3.52 12.54
N PHE A 76 -16.21 2.23 12.86
CA PHE A 76 -16.89 1.62 14.01
C PHE A 76 -16.11 1.71 15.34
N GLN A 77 -14.97 2.40 15.38
CA GLN A 77 -14.13 2.53 16.58
C GLN A 77 -14.05 3.95 17.15
N ASP A 78 -14.88 4.88 16.66
CA ASP A 78 -15.09 6.21 17.24
C ASP A 78 -16.47 6.28 17.94
N VAL A 79 -16.78 5.30 18.81
CA VAL A 79 -17.94 5.33 19.73
C VAL A 79 -17.48 5.17 21.16
#